data_AF-A0A842TXM1-F1
#
_entry.id   AF-A0A842TXM1-F1
#
_cell.length_a   1.000
_cell.length_b   1.000
_cell.length_c   1.000
_cell.angle_alpha   90.00
_cell.angle_beta   90.00
_cell.angle_gamma   90.00
#
_symmetry.space_group_name_H-M   'P 1'
#
loop_
_entity.id
_entity.type
_entity.pdbx_description
1 polymer ?
#
loop_
_entity_poly.entity_id
_entity_poly.type
_entity_poly.pdbx_seq_one_letter_code
_entity_poly.pdbx_strand_id
1 'polypeptide(L)' 'MELTDEEKKFLKFLLKKELSTLEKQEKTIEDFEPEFQFLAAEEKYELLLKDMIKKLED' A
#
# COMPACT_ATOMS: atom_id res chain seq x y z
N MET A 1 4.37 -2.42 24.74
CA MET A 1 3.21 -3.21 24.30
C MET A 1 3.59 -3.81 22.97
N GLU A 2 3.55 -5.13 22.86
CA GLU A 2 3.72 -5.84 21.58
C GLU A 2 2.34 -6.16 21.01
N LEU A 3 2.23 -6.13 19.68
CA LEU A 3 1.03 -6.56 18.99
C LEU A 3 0.89 -8.07 19.10
N THR A 4 -0.34 -8.52 19.33
CA THR A 4 -0.69 -9.94 19.22
C THR A 4 -0.63 -10.41 17.76
N ASP A 5 -0.52 -11.72 17.56
CA ASP A 5 -0.53 -12.32 16.21
C ASP A 5 -1.81 -12.02 15.43
N GLU A 6 -2.95 -11.89 16.12
CA GLU A 6 -4.24 -11.54 15.51
C GLU A 6 -4.26 -10.08 15.05
N GLU A 7 -3.74 -9.15 15.87
CA GLU A 7 -3.61 -7.75 15.50
C GLU A 7 -2.63 -7.55 14.34
N LYS A 8 -1.49 -8.26 14.35
CA LYS A 8 -0.54 -8.26 13.21
C LYS A 8 -1.21 -8.74 11.92
N LYS A 9 -1.99 -9.83 11.98
CA LYS A 9 -2.75 -10.35 10.83
C LYS A 9 -3.80 -9.36 10.32
N PHE A 10 -4.54 -8.74 11.24
CA PHE A 10 -5.57 -7.76 10.88
C PHE A 10 -4.96 -6.51 10.23
N LEU A 11 -3.89 -5.97 10.81
CA LEU A 11 -3.16 -4.83 10.24
C LEU A 11 -2.59 -5.17 8.86
N LYS A 12 -1.99 -6.34 8.70
CA LYS A 12 -1.47 -6.81 7.42
C LYS A 12 -2.57 -6.92 6.36
N PHE A 13 -3.76 -7.38 6.75
CA PHE A 13 -4.93 -7.41 5.85
C PHE A 13 -5.33 -6.00 5.41
N LEU A 14 -5.43 -5.04 6.35
CA LEU A 14 -5.78 -3.65 6.04
C LEU A 14 -4.75 -3.01 5.08
N LEU A 15 -3.46 -3.15 5.37
CA LEU A 15 -2.39 -2.58 4.55
C LEU A 15 -2.38 -3.17 3.13
N LYS A 16 -2.58 -4.49 2.99
CA LYS A 16 -2.67 -5.14 1.67
C LYS A 16 -3.89 -4.67 0.89
N LYS A 17 -5.03 -4.48 1.56
CA LYS A 17 -6.24 -3.97 0.91
C LYS A 17 -6.00 -2.58 0.35
N GLU A 18 -5.40 -1.70 1.14
CA GLU A 18 -5.07 -0.33 0.73
C GLU A 18 -4.10 -0.30 -0.46
N LEU A 19 -3.03 -1.10 -0.41
CA LEU A 19 -2.08 -1.24 -1.51
C LEU A 19 -2.78 -1.66 -2.81
N SER A 20 -3.69 -2.63 -2.73
CA SER A 20 -4.45 -3.09 -3.91
C SER A 20 -5.41 -2.03 -4.46
N THR A 21 -5.88 -1.11 -3.61
CA THR A 21 -6.73 0.00 -4.04
C THR A 21 -5.91 1.03 -4.80
N LEU A 22 -4.72 1.36 -4.28
CA LEU A 22 -3.75 2.21 -4.97
C LEU A 22 -3.42 1.64 -6.34
N GLU A 23 -2.92 0.40 -6.43
CA GLU A 23 -2.54 -0.23 -7.70
C GLU A 23 -3.68 -0.23 -8.75
N LYS A 24 -4.94 -0.28 -8.32
CA LYS A 24 -6.10 -0.17 -9.24
C LYS A 24 -6.33 1.26 -9.69
N GLN A 25 -6.20 2.24 -8.80
CA GLN A 25 -6.25 3.65 -9.16
C GLN A 25 -5.12 4.00 -10.12
N GLU A 26 -3.91 3.48 -9.87
CA GLU A 26 -2.75 3.65 -10.73
C GLU A 26 -3.03 3.17 -12.15
N LYS A 27 -3.47 1.91 -12.30
CA LYS A 27 -3.85 1.35 -13.61
C LYS A 27 -4.95 2.12 -14.31
N THR A 28 -5.94 2.60 -13.54
CA THR A 28 -7.02 3.40 -14.10
C THR A 28 -6.45 4.69 -14.70
N ILE A 29 -5.54 5.37 -14.01
CA ILE A 29 -4.94 6.62 -14.50
C ILE A 29 -4.06 6.37 -15.73
N GLU A 30 -3.22 5.32 -15.70
CA GLU A 30 -2.38 4.93 -16.84
C GLU A 30 -3.21 4.61 -18.11
N ASP A 31 -4.39 4.00 -17.94
CA ASP A 31 -5.29 3.65 -19.04
C ASP A 31 -5.97 4.88 -19.69
N PHE A 32 -6.12 6.00 -18.95
CA PHE A 32 -6.83 7.21 -19.43
C PHE A 32 -5.90 8.36 -19.83
N GLU A 33 -4.78 8.57 -19.12
CA GLU A 33 -3.84 9.67 -19.38
C GLU A 33 -2.38 9.26 -19.11
N PRO A 34 -1.65 8.74 -20.11
CA PRO A 34 -0.27 8.22 -19.93
C PRO A 34 0.78 9.29 -19.59
N GLU A 35 0.41 10.59 -19.62
CA GLU A 35 1.30 11.71 -19.30
C GLU A 35 1.26 12.11 -17.82
N PHE A 36 0.28 11.64 -17.05
CA PHE A 36 0.23 11.86 -15.60
C PHE A 36 1.22 10.93 -14.90
N GLN A 37 2.45 11.41 -14.77
CA GLN A 37 3.44 10.84 -13.85
C GLN A 37 2.87 10.87 -12.44
N PHE A 38 2.86 9.72 -11.76
CA PHE A 38 2.49 9.59 -10.34
C PHE A 38 3.09 10.73 -9.52
N LEU A 39 2.26 11.36 -8.68
CA LEU A 39 2.77 12.39 -7.79
C LEU A 39 3.75 11.69 -6.83
N ALA A 40 4.94 12.25 -6.62
CA ALA A 40 5.96 11.67 -5.74
C ALA A 40 5.48 11.38 -4.29
N ALA A 41 4.29 11.87 -3.90
CA ALA A 41 3.62 11.51 -2.65
C ALA A 41 2.96 10.11 -2.68
N GLU A 42 2.39 9.70 -3.81
CA GLU A 42 1.72 8.40 -4.02
C GLU A 42 2.75 7.27 -4.03
N GLU A 43 3.85 7.41 -4.78
CA GLU A 43 4.98 6.46 -4.74
C GLU A 43 5.56 6.32 -3.32
N LYS A 44 5.74 7.44 -2.60
CA LYS A 44 6.23 7.39 -1.21
C LYS A 44 5.25 6.69 -0.28
N TYR A 45 3.96 6.86 -0.51
CA TYR A 45 2.92 6.20 0.27
C TYR A 45 2.88 4.69 -0.02
N GLU A 46 2.99 4.29 -1.28
CA GLU A 46 3.07 2.88 -1.68
C GLU A 46 4.29 2.17 -1.04
N LEU A 47 5.46 2.82 -1.09
CA LEU A 47 6.68 2.34 -0.43
C LEU A 47 6.51 2.20 1.09
N LEU A 48 5.86 3.17 1.74
CA LEU A 48 5.56 3.12 3.17
C LEU A 48 4.68 1.91 3.52
N LEU A 49 3.63 1.64 2.73
CA LEU A 49 2.74 0.50 2.94
C LEU A 49 3.50 -0.82 2.80
N LYS A 50 4.37 -0.96 1.79
CA LYS A 50 5.24 -2.13 1.60
C LYS A 50 6.18 -2.35 2.80
N ASP A 51 6.81 -1.29 3.29
CA ASP A 51 7.69 -1.34 4.46
C ASP A 51 6.94 -1.73 5.74
N MET A 52 5.73 -1.22 5.94
CA MET A 52 4.90 -1.58 7.09
C MET A 52 4.47 -3.05 7.05
N ILE A 53 4.13 -3.58 5.87
CA ILE A 53 3.80 -5.00 5.71
C ILE A 53 5.01 -5.87 6.07
N LYS A 54 6.20 -5.49 5.62
CA LYS A 54 7.45 -6.21 5.91
C LYS A 54 7.76 -6.22 7.41
N LYS A 55 7.59 -5.08 8.09
CA LYS A 55 7.77 -4.98 9.55
C LYS A 55 6.78 -5.80 10.37
N LEU A 56 5.65 -6.20 9.78
CA LEU A 56 4.67 -7.08 10.41
C LEU A 56 4.93 -8.57 10.11
N GLU A 57 5.91 -8.89 9.23
CA GLU A 57 6.38 -10.25 8.98
C GLU A 57 7.48 -10.68 9.96
N ASP A 58 8.18 -9.72 10.54
CA ASP A 58 9.11 -9.86 11.68
C ASP A 58 8.37 -9.87 13.04
#